data_AF-A0A7R9C2Q5-F1
#
_entry.id   AF-A0A7R9C2Q5-F1
#
_cell.length_a   1.000
_cell.length_b   1.000
_cell.length_c   1.000
_cell.angle_alpha   90.00
_cell.angle_beta   90.00
_cell.angle_gamma   90.00
#
_symmetry.space_group_name_H-M   'P 1'
#
loop_
_entity.id
_entity.type
_entity.pdbx_description
1 polymer ?
#
loop_
_entity_poly.entity_id
_entity_poly.type
_entity_poly.pdbx_seq_one_letter_code
_entity_poly.pdbx_strand_id
1 'polypeptide(L)'
;RGLVLRVVPKLAKYFNVTVVPQEGGGEYFKVLKADGEDQAVVTGSSGVACAWGLNHYLKHFCGTHLSWNFGVENVFEGDLPPVDILINISPR
;
A
#
# COMPACT_ATOMS: atom_id res chain seq x y z
N ARG A 1 -8.38 6.89 3.12
CA ARG A 1 -9.24 5.75 2.68
C ARG A 1 -9.82 5.91 1.27
N GLY A 2 -10.20 7.11 0.81
CA GLY A 2 -10.82 7.29 -0.53
C GLY A 2 -9.98 6.85 -1.74
N LEU A 3 -8.65 6.85 -1.65
CA LEU A 3 -7.78 6.35 -2.72
C LEU A 3 -7.93 4.84 -2.92
N VAL A 4 -7.84 4.06 -1.85
CA VAL A 4 -7.91 2.58 -1.88
C VAL A 4 -9.21 2.11 -2.54
N LEU A 5 -10.34 2.74 -2.20
CA LEU A 5 -11.65 2.42 -2.77
C LEU A 5 -11.72 2.65 -4.29
N ARG A 6 -10.96 3.61 -4.83
CA ARG A 6 -10.93 3.89 -6.28
C ARG A 6 -10.01 2.94 -7.02
N VAL A 7 -8.89 2.57 -6.41
CA VAL A 7 -7.88 1.71 -7.04
C VAL A 7 -8.27 0.23 -6.94
N VAL A 8 -8.69 -0.21 -5.75
CA VAL A 8 -8.99 -1.62 -5.49
C VAL A 8 -10.29 -1.72 -4.68
N PRO A 9 -11.47 -1.44 -5.29
CA PRO A 9 -12.74 -1.41 -4.57
C PRO A 9 -13.07 -2.76 -3.88
N LYS A 10 -12.75 -3.88 -4.53
CA LYS A 10 -13.00 -5.24 -4.01
C LYS A 10 -12.09 -5.60 -2.84
N LEU A 11 -10.84 -5.13 -2.87
CA LEU A 11 -9.83 -5.45 -1.86
C LEU A 11 -9.74 -4.39 -0.76
N ALA A 12 -10.43 -3.25 -0.90
CA ALA A 12 -10.36 -2.14 0.05
C ALA A 12 -10.72 -2.52 1.50
N LYS A 13 -11.52 -3.58 1.70
CA LYS A 13 -11.86 -4.12 3.03
C LYS A 13 -10.67 -4.79 3.73
N TYR A 14 -9.68 -5.24 2.96
CA TYR A 14 -8.48 -5.90 3.46
C TYR A 14 -7.31 -4.92 3.66
N PHE A 15 -7.48 -3.64 3.36
CA PHE A 15 -6.42 -2.64 3.54
C PHE A 15 -6.78 -1.68 4.66
N ASN A 16 -5.92 -1.64 5.68
CA ASN A 16 -5.97 -0.61 6.70
C ASN A 16 -4.88 0.43 6.43
N VAL A 17 -5.26 1.70 6.32
CA VAL A 17 -4.32 2.79 6.01
C VAL A 17 -4.26 3.76 7.17
N THR A 18 -3.06 3.91 7.72
CA THR A 18 -2.80 4.74 8.90
C THR A 18 -1.75 5.78 8.55
N VAL A 19 -2.00 7.05 8.86
CA VAL A 19 -1.01 8.11 8.69
C VAL A 19 -0.39 8.39 10.04
N VAL A 20 0.92 8.22 10.15
CA VAL A 20 1.71 8.50 11.37
C VAL A 20 2.79 9.50 11.01
N PRO A 21 2.58 10.80 11.29
CA PRO A 21 3.57 11.84 10.99
C PRO A 21 4.91 11.51 11.65
N GLN A 22 6.02 11.67 10.93
CA GLN A 22 7.35 11.56 11.52
C GLN A 22 7.80 12.93 12.03
N GLU A 23 8.25 12.99 13.27
CA GLU A 23 9.01 14.13 13.75
C GLU A 23 10.43 14.07 13.16
N GLY A 24 10.80 15.05 12.33
CA GLY A 24 12.11 15.11 11.67
C GLY A 24 12.09 15.27 10.15
N GLY A 25 10.92 15.42 9.52
CA GLY A 25 10.80 15.80 8.10
C GLY A 25 11.13 14.70 7.09
N GLY A 26 11.43 13.49 7.55
CA GLY A 26 11.60 12.33 6.68
C GLY A 26 10.26 11.79 6.20
N GLU A 27 10.14 11.50 4.91
CA GLU A 27 9.02 10.71 4.40
C GLU A 27 9.32 9.22 4.54
N TYR A 28 8.35 8.44 4.97
CA TYR A 28 8.49 6.99 5.04
C TYR A 28 7.15 6.32 4.84
N PHE A 29 7.20 5.08 4.38
CA PHE A 29 6.05 4.20 4.40
C PHE A 29 6.45 2.81 4.89
N LYS A 30 5.52 2.17 5.59
CA LYS A 30 5.61 0.81 6.05
C LYS A 30 4.41 0.04 5.50
N VAL A 31 4.64 -1.13 4.95
CA VAL A 31 3.57 -2.07 4.61
C VAL A 31 3.81 -3.33 5.41
N LEU A 32 2.85 -3.67 6.26
CA LEU A 32 2.88 -4.84 7.10
C LEU A 32 1.64 -5.69 6.84
N LYS A 33 1.86 -6.96 6.55
CA LYS A 33 0.86 -7.99 6.37
C LYS A 33 1.41 -9.22 7.05
N ALA A 34 0.91 -9.50 8.25
CA ALA A 34 1.35 -10.66 9.01
C ALA A 34 0.86 -11.95 8.33
N ASP A 35 1.64 -13.02 8.50
CA ASP A 35 1.26 -14.34 8.02
C ASP A 35 0.06 -14.85 8.84
N GLY A 36 -1.02 -15.23 8.15
CA GLY A 36 -2.30 -15.59 8.76
C GLY A 36 -3.25 -14.44 9.09
N GLU A 37 -2.88 -13.17 8.86
CA GLU A 37 -3.85 -12.07 8.88
C GLU A 37 -4.54 -11.91 7.53
N ASP A 38 -5.81 -11.47 7.53
CA ASP A 38 -6.57 -11.12 6.31
C ASP A 38 -6.35 -9.68 5.87
N GLN A 39 -5.81 -8.82 6.74
CA GLN A 39 -5.63 -7.40 6.46
C GLN A 39 -4.17 -6.99 6.28
N ALA A 40 -3.89 -6.12 5.32
CA ALA A 40 -2.61 -5.44 5.14
C ALA A 40 -2.70 -4.03 5.75
N VAL A 41 -1.74 -3.70 6.61
CA VAL A 41 -1.60 -2.40 7.25
C VAL A 41 -0.55 -1.57 6.51
N VAL A 42 -1.00 -0.47 5.90
CA VAL A 42 -0.13 0.52 5.26
C VAL A 42 -0.03 1.71 6.19
N THR A 43 1.17 1.96 6.69
CA THR A 43 1.49 3.13 7.51
C THR A 43 2.36 4.08 6.70
N GLY A 44 2.15 5.38 6.80
CA GLY A 44 3.05 6.35 6.16
C GLY A 44 3.07 7.68 6.86
N SER A 45 4.15 8.44 6.62
CA SER A 45 4.33 9.79 7.16
C SER A 45 3.27 10.77 6.69
N SER A 46 2.78 10.60 5.47
CA SER A 46 1.79 11.46 4.82
C SER A 46 0.77 10.63 4.03
N GLY A 47 -0.33 11.25 3.61
CA GLY A 47 -1.29 10.61 2.70
C GLY A 47 -0.67 10.19 1.37
N VAL A 48 0.36 10.93 0.93
CA VAL A 48 1.13 10.61 -0.28
C VAL A 48 2.04 9.40 -0.05
N ALA A 49 2.75 9.36 1.08
CA ALA A 49 3.57 8.20 1.44
C ALA A 49 2.74 6.92 1.57
N CYS A 50 1.54 7.00 2.15
CA CYS A 50 0.60 5.88 2.18
C CYS A 50 0.17 5.42 0.78
N ALA A 51 -0.12 6.36 -0.12
CA ALA A 51 -0.48 6.04 -1.50
C ALA A 51 0.68 5.35 -2.24
N TRP A 52 1.91 5.80 -2.00
CA TRP A 52 3.12 5.19 -2.51
C TRP A 52 3.32 3.77 -1.98
N GLY A 53 3.17 3.55 -0.67
CA GLY A 53 3.26 2.23 -0.07
C GLY A 53 2.22 1.25 -0.62
N LEU A 54 0.98 1.71 -0.82
CA LEU A 54 -0.07 0.91 -1.46
C LEU A 54 0.32 0.53 -2.90
N ASN A 55 0.76 1.50 -3.71
CA ASN A 55 1.15 1.25 -5.09
C ASN A 55 2.36 0.30 -5.18
N HIS A 56 3.34 0.47 -4.29
CA HIS A 56 4.50 -0.41 -4.20
C HIS A 56 4.09 -1.84 -3.86
N TYR A 57 3.21 -2.01 -2.87
CA TYR A 57 2.70 -3.33 -2.50
C TYR A 57 1.95 -4.00 -3.65
N LEU A 58 1.04 -3.28 -4.31
CA LEU A 58 0.30 -3.79 -5.46
C LEU A 58 1.21 -4.23 -6.61
N LYS A 59 2.22 -3.42 -6.93
CA LYS A 59 3.16 -3.69 -8.03
C LYS A 59 4.07 -4.88 -7.76
N HIS A 60 4.67 -4.93 -6.56
CA HIS A 60 5.72 -5.91 -6.26
C HIS A 60 5.19 -7.23 -5.71
N PHE A 61 4.06 -7.21 -5.00
CA PHE A 61 3.56 -8.39 -4.29
C PHE A 61 2.29 -8.95 -4.93
N CYS A 62 1.35 -8.09 -5.34
CA CYS A 62 0.12 -8.54 -6.00
C CYS A 62 0.28 -8.67 -7.53
N GLY A 63 1.45 -8.36 -8.10
CA GLY A 63 1.68 -8.36 -9.56
C GLY A 63 0.70 -7.45 -10.32
N THR A 64 0.08 -6.50 -9.64
CA THR A 64 -0.98 -5.66 -10.18
C THR A 64 -0.33 -4.47 -10.88
N HIS A 65 -0.67 -4.28 -12.15
CA HIS A 65 -0.16 -3.16 -12.93
C HIS A 65 -1.19 -2.04 -13.01
N LEU A 66 -0.80 -0.87 -12.50
CA LEU A 66 -1.58 0.35 -12.61
C LEU A 66 -1.14 1.08 -13.88
N SER A 67 -1.98 1.07 -14.91
CA SER A 67 -1.70 1.79 -16.15
C SER A 67 -2.68 2.94 -16.37
N TRP A 68 -2.20 4.01 -16.99
CA TRP A 68 -3.03 5.18 -17.32
C TRP A 68 -4.12 4.85 -18.35
N ASN A 69 -3.84 3.94 -19.29
CA ASN A 69 -4.74 3.59 -20.38
C ASN A 69 -5.75 2.49 -20.04
N PHE A 70 -5.40 1.53 -19.17
CA PHE A 70 -6.24 0.37 -18.85
C PHE A 70 -6.72 0.34 -17.39
N GLY A 71 -6.34 1.33 -16.58
CA GLY A 71 -6.67 1.36 -15.17
C GLY A 71 -5.91 0.30 -14.37
N VAL A 72 -6.58 -0.29 -13.38
CA VAL A 72 -6.00 -1.30 -12.49
C VAL A 72 -6.32 -2.68 -13.04
N GLU A 73 -5.34 -3.32 -13.66
CA GLU A 73 -5.45 -4.74 -14.02
C GLU A 73 -5.08 -5.58 -12.79
N ASN A 74 -6.11 -6.02 -12.07
CA ASN A 74 -5.96 -6.92 -10.95
C ASN A 74 -5.73 -8.34 -11.49
N VAL A 75 -4.46 -8.75 -11.54
CA VAL A 75 -4.07 -10.13 -11.89
C VAL A 75 -4.18 -11.06 -10.66
N PHE A 76 -4.41 -10.50 -9.47
CA PHE A 76 -4.38 -11.24 -8.22
C PHE A 76 -5.76 -11.83 -7.86
N GLU A 77 -5.88 -13.15 -7.95
CA GLU A 77 -7.01 -13.93 -7.44
C GLU A 77 -6.50 -14.81 -6.29
N GLY A 78 -6.52 -14.30 -5.05
CA GLY A 78 -6.07 -15.06 -3.88
C GLY A 78 -5.91 -14.24 -2.61
N ASP A 79 -5.32 -14.85 -1.58
CA ASP A 79 -5.01 -14.21 -0.30
C ASP A 79 -3.79 -13.29 -0.42
N LEU A 80 -3.89 -12.12 0.22
CA LEU A 80 -2.84 -11.10 0.19
C LEU A 80 -1.51 -11.66 0.71
N PRO A 81 -0.42 -11.58 -0.07
CA PRO A 81 0.86 -12.15 0.32
C PRO A 81 1.43 -11.44 1.56
N PRO A 82 2.03 -12.19 2.51
CA PRO A 82 2.65 -11.61 3.70
C PRO A 82 3.82 -10.72 3.31
N VAL A 83 3.94 -9.58 4.00
CA VAL A 83 4.99 -8.59 3.77
C VAL A 83 5.31 -7.85 5.06
N ASP A 84 6.60 -7.57 5.28
CA ASP A 84 7.02 -6.57 6.27
C ASP A 84 8.12 -5.72 5.64
N ILE A 85 7.73 -4.57 5.10
CA ILE A 85 8.66 -3.62 4.49
C ILE A 85 8.54 -2.26 5.16
N LEU A 86 9.69 -1.66 5.47
CA LEU A 86 9.83 -0.27 5.89
C LEU A 86 10.76 0.43 4.91
N ILE A 87 10.25 1.44 4.22
CA ILE A 87 11.01 2.21 3.24
C ILE A 87 11.01 3.68 3.66
N ASN A 88 12.21 4.22 3.86
CA ASN A 88 12.44 5.64 4.10
C ASN A 88 12.66 6.35 2.76
N ILE A 89 11.78 7.29 2.46
CA ILE A 89 11.90 8.26 1.37
C ILE A 89 12.67 9.45 1.96
N SER A 90 13.98 9.28 2.16
CA SER A 90 14.82 10.42 2.52
C SER A 90 14.97 11.33 1.30
N PRO A 91 14.76 12.65 1.41
CA PRO A 91 15.18 13.57 0.37
C PRO A 91 16.71 13.46 0.25
N ARG A 92 17.20 13.12 -0.95
CA ARG A 92 18.62 13.21 -1.29
C ARG A 92 19.06 14.67 -1.32
#